data_AF-A0A843CDV4-F1
#
_entry.id   AF-A0A843CDV4-F1
#
_cell.length_a   1.000
_cell.length_b   1.000
_cell.length_c   1.000
_cell.angle_alpha   90.00
_cell.angle_beta   90.00
_cell.angle_gamma   90.00
#
_symmetry.space_group_name_H-M   'P 1'
#
loop_
_entity.id
_entity.type
_entity.pdbx_description
1 polymer ?
#
loop_
_entity_poly.entity_id
_entity_poly.type
_entity_poly.pdbx_seq_one_letter_code
_entity_poly.pdbx_strand_id
1 'polypeptide(L)' 'MKYVKPLRLKILMGMFFGSGIVGIIVGLYIAPPQGTLMITFMGVINLALGAFFGWIFLNQKPELSNDKRKKKSDNN' A
#
# COMPACT_ATOMS: atom_id res chain seq x y z
N MET A 1 5.38 -2.59 -14.94
CA MET A 1 4.91 -3.12 -13.64
C MET A 1 3.71 -4.01 -13.89
N LYS A 2 3.67 -5.21 -13.30
CA LYS A 2 2.51 -6.10 -13.43
C LYS A 2 1.28 -5.44 -12.78
N TYR A 3 0.12 -5.49 -13.44
CA TYR A 3 -1.11 -4.94 -12.87
C TYR A 3 -1.49 -5.71 -11.60
N VAL A 4 -1.74 -4.98 -10.52
CA VAL A 4 -2.17 -5.51 -9.23
C VAL A 4 -3.58 -5.00 -8.99
N LYS A 5 -4.48 -5.87 -8.53
CA LYS A 5 -5.86 -5.47 -8.27
C LYS A 5 -5.89 -4.31 -7.24
N PRO A 6 -6.62 -3.21 -7.51
CA PRO A 6 -6.62 -2.02 -6.65
C PRO A 6 -7.07 -2.31 -5.22
N LEU A 7 -7.98 -3.28 -5.04
CA LEU A 7 -8.43 -3.72 -3.72
C LEU A 7 -7.29 -4.28 -2.86
N ARG A 8 -6.39 -5.10 -3.45
CA ARG A 8 -5.25 -5.68 -2.72
C ARG A 8 -4.26 -4.61 -2.33
N LEU A 9 -4.01 -3.66 -3.23
CA LEU A 9 -3.11 -2.55 -2.98
C LEU A 9 -3.63 -1.62 -1.88
N LYS A 10 -4.94 -1.36 -1.86
CA LYS A 10 -5.59 -0.55 -0.83
C LYS A 10 -5.50 -1.20 0.55
N ILE A 11 -5.73 -2.51 0.64
CA ILE A 11 -5.56 -3.27 1.90
C ILE A 11 -4.11 -3.24 2.35
N LEU A 12 -3.16 -3.52 1.44
CA LEU A 12 -1.74 -3.54 1.76
C LEU A 12 -1.25 -2.17 2.25
N MET A 13 -1.62 -1.10 1.54
CA MET A 13 -1.34 0.28 1.92
C MET A 13 -1.89 0.58 3.33
N GLY A 14 -3.16 0.21 3.60
CA GLY A 14 -3.78 0.38 4.91
C GLY A 14 -3.04 -0.35 6.04
N MET A 15 -2.56 -1.58 5.80
CA MET A 15 -1.77 -2.35 6.78
C MET A 15 -0.43 -1.69 7.07
N PHE A 16 0.27 -1.17 6.06
CA PHE A 16 1.55 -0.48 6.23
C PHE A 16 1.40 0.88 6.94
N PHE A 17 0.42 1.69 6.56
CA PHE A 17 0.16 2.95 7.26
C PHE A 17 -0.31 2.74 8.70
N GLY A 18 -1.26 1.81 8.91
CA GLY A 18 -1.75 1.51 10.25
C GLY A 18 -0.65 1.02 11.17
N SER A 19 0.11 0.01 10.74
CA SER A 19 1.23 -0.52 11.53
C SER A 19 2.37 0.48 11.69
N GLY A 20 2.65 1.31 10.68
CA GLY A 20 3.66 2.36 10.74
C GLY A 20 3.32 3.44 11.78
N ILE A 21 2.09 3.95 11.77
CA ILE A 21 1.61 4.93 12.75
C ILE A 21 1.66 4.34 14.16
N VAL A 22 1.15 3.12 14.35
CA VAL A 22 1.19 2.43 15.64
C VAL A 22 2.63 2.20 16.09
N GLY A 23 3.52 1.78 15.19
CA GLY A 23 4.93 1.56 15.49
C GLY A 23 5.65 2.84 15.96
N ILE A 24 5.33 4.00 15.37
CA ILE A 24 5.90 5.28 15.81
C ILE A 24 5.36 5.67 17.18
N ILE A 25 4.06 5.55 17.42
CA ILE A 25 3.45 5.88 18.72
C ILE A 25 4.04 4.97 19.81
N VAL A 26 4.09 3.67 19.56
CA VAL A 26 4.66 2.69 20.50
C VAL A 26 6.15 2.97 20.71
N GLY A 27 6.89 3.24 19.64
CA GLY A 27 8.30 3.56 19.70
C GLY A 27 8.59 4.76 20.59
N LEU A 28 7.84 5.84 20.45
CA LEU A 28 8.08 7.09 21.18
C LEU A 28 7.56 7.08 22.63
N TYR A 29 6.39 6.46 22.87
CA TYR A 29 5.69 6.62 24.15
C TYR A 29 5.67 5.38 25.04
N ILE A 30 5.89 4.19 24.47
CA ILE A 30 5.71 2.91 25.18
C ILE A 30 7.02 2.12 25.27
N ALA A 31 7.88 2.23 24.26
CA ALA A 31 9.11 1.45 24.21
C ALA A 31 10.15 1.93 25.24
N PRO A 32 10.92 1.00 25.82
CA PRO A 32 12.04 1.36 26.69
C PRO A 32 13.12 2.16 25.91
N PRO A 33 13.95 2.98 26.58
CA PRO A 33 14.90 3.90 25.93
C PRO A 33 15.87 3.21 24.96
N GLN A 34 16.18 1.94 25.23
CA GLN A 34 17.08 1.10 24.44
C GLN A 34 16.45 0.68 23.10
N GLY A 35 15.12 0.56 23.04
CA GLY A 35 14.36 0.09 21.88
C GLY A 35 13.56 1.17 21.15
N THR A 36 13.44 2.37 21.74
CA THR A 36 12.66 3.49 21.19
C THR A 36 13.07 3.84 19.75
N LEU A 37 14.38 3.92 19.50
CA LEU A 37 14.93 4.31 18.21
C LEU A 37 14.64 3.25 17.15
N MET A 38 14.84 1.97 17.50
CA MET A 38 14.61 0.85 16.59
C MET A 38 13.14 0.69 16.22
N ILE A 39 12.23 0.75 17.21
CA ILE A 39 10.79 0.59 17.00
C ILE A 39 10.23 1.79 16.22
N THR A 40 10.63 3.01 16.57
CA THR A 40 10.23 4.22 15.85
C THR A 40 10.74 4.18 14.40
N PHE A 41 11.99 3.78 14.18
CA PHE A 41 12.56 3.65 12.84
C PHE A 41 11.82 2.59 11.99
N MET A 42 11.45 1.45 12.59
CA MET A 42 10.60 0.47 11.92
C MET A 42 9.23 1.03 11.55
N GLY A 43 8.62 1.84 12.41
CA GLY A 43 7.38 2.55 12.09
C GLY A 43 7.53 3.52 10.91
N VAL A 44 8.64 4.26 10.84
CA VAL A 44 8.97 5.15 9.71
C VAL A 44 9.16 4.37 8.41
N ILE A 45 9.86 3.23 8.45
CA ILE A 45 10.01 2.35 7.26
C ILE A 45 8.65 1.88 6.77
N ASN A 46 7.75 1.46 7.68
CA ASN A 46 6.40 1.04 7.29
C ASN A 46 5.57 2.18 6.70
N LEU A 47 5.71 3.42 7.19
CA LEU A 47 5.10 4.58 6.55
C LEU A 47 5.65 4.82 5.14
N ALA A 48 6.97 4.72 4.94
CA ALA A 48 7.60 4.88 3.63
C ALA A 48 7.13 3.81 2.63
N LEU A 49 7.03 2.55 3.07
CA LEU A 49 6.47 1.46 2.27
C LEU A 49 4.99 1.71 1.93
N GLY A 50 4.19 2.16 2.90
CA GLY A 50 2.81 2.58 2.67
C GLY A 50 2.71 3.68 1.60
N ALA A 51 3.56 4.72 1.70
CA ALA A 51 3.62 5.81 0.73
C ALA A 51 4.05 5.32 -0.65
N PHE A 52 5.02 4.39 -0.72
CA PHE A 52 5.45 3.77 -1.96
C PHE A 52 4.32 2.97 -2.64
N PHE A 53 3.57 2.17 -1.88
CA PHE A 53 2.39 1.47 -2.42
C PHE A 53 1.27 2.42 -2.83
N GLY A 54 1.09 3.55 -2.12
CA GLY A 54 0.20 4.63 -2.52
C GLY A 54 0.62 5.28 -3.84
N TRP A 55 1.91 5.52 -4.02
CA TRP A 55 2.45 6.03 -5.29
C TRP A 55 2.21 5.04 -6.44
N ILE A 56 2.41 3.73 -6.20
CA ILE A 56 2.06 2.69 -7.19
C ILE A 56 0.56 2.72 -7.45
N PHE A 57 -0.29 2.78 -6.43
CA PHE A 57 -1.75 2.83 -6.58
C PHE A 57 -2.22 3.97 -7.48
N LEU A 58 -1.61 5.16 -7.36
CA LEU A 58 -1.93 6.33 -8.16
C LEU A 58 -1.37 6.25 -9.59
N ASN A 59 -0.19 5.65 -9.77
CA ASN A 59 0.49 5.59 -11.08
C ASN A 59 0.20 4.30 -11.86
N GLN A 60 -0.54 3.35 -11.28
CA GLN A 60 -0.94 2.14 -11.97
C GLN A 60 -1.98 2.49 -13.03
N LYS A 61 -1.54 2.58 -14.29
CA LYS A 61 -2.49 2.62 -15.40
C LYS A 61 -3.25 1.29 -15.41
N PRO A 62 -4.60 1.29 -15.42
CA PRO A 62 -5.35 0.07 -15.58
C PRO A 62 -4.87 -0.60 -16.86
N GLU A 63 -4.52 -1.89 -16.79
CA GLU A 63 -4.34 -2.66 -18.02
C GLU A 63 -5.61 -2.46 -18.86
N LEU A 64 -5.44 -2.00 -20.10
CA LEU A 64 -6.46 -1.95 -21.16
C LEU A 64 -6.94 -3.38 -21.54
N SER A 65 -7.12 -4.28 -20.56
CA SER A 65 -7.63 -5.65 -20.71
C SER A 65 -9.08 -5.76 -20.24
N ASN A 66 -9.80 -4.65 -20.27
CA ASN A 66 -11.26 -4.65 -20.34
C ASN A 66 -11.71 -4.09 -21.70
N ASP A 67 -11.10 -4.52 -22.80
CA ASP A 67 -11.85 -4.68 -24.06
C ASP A 67 -12.82 -5.88 -23.96
N LYS A 68 -13.60 -5.89 -22.88
CA LYS A 68 -14.89 -6.58 -22.78
C LYS A 68 -16.00 -5.69 -23.37
N ARG A 69 -15.64 -4.77 -24.26
CA ARG A 69 -16.55 -3.92 -25.04
C ARG A 69 -16.51 -4.19 -26.56
N LYS A 70 -15.86 -5.28 -27.02
CA LYS A 70 -15.94 -5.77 -28.41
C LYS A 70 -16.23 -7.27 -28.53
N LYS A 71 -17.20 -7.80 -27.77
CA LYS A 71 -17.69 -9.17 -28.00
C LYS A 71 -19.20 -9.31 -27.80
N LYS A 72 -19.98 -8.46 -28.48
CA LYS A 72 -21.40 -8.73 -28.76
C LYS A 72 -21.93 -7.75 -29.82
N SER A 73 -21.63 -7.97 -31.10
CA SER A 73 -22.48 -7.62 -32.25
C SER A 73 -21.70 -7.87 -33.54
N ASP A 74 -21.51 -9.13 -33.90
CA ASP A 74 -21.33 -9.57 -35.29
C ASP A 74 -21.85 -11.00 -35.34
N ASN A 75 -23.17 -11.09 -35.27
CA ASN A 75 -23.92 -12.27 -35.69
C ASN A 75 -25.29 -11.75 -36.14
N ASN A 76 -25.37 -11.38 -37.42
CA ASN A 76 -26.52 -11.46 -38.32
C ASN A 76 -26.10 -11.01 -39.71
#